data_AF-A0A1V6SNV5-F1
#
_entry.id   AF-A0A1V6SNV5-F1
#
_cell.length_a   1.000
_cell.length_b   1.000
_cell.length_c   1.000
_cell.angle_alpha   90.00
_cell.angle_beta   90.00
_cell.angle_gamma   90.00
#
_symmetry.space_group_name_H-M   'P 1'
#
loop_
_entity.id
_entity.type
_entity.pdbx_description
1 polymer ?
#
loop_
_entity_poly.entity_id
_entity_poly.type
_entity_poly.pdbx_seq_one_letter_code
_entity_poly.pdbx_strand_id
1 'polypeptide(L)'
;MPGPETTVPSRQMPFVPPLAVINLDNDLQELICLKRGLRFYDETVGVANLTMEMTPTNPAFDILSNPVIRNLHIETWIQAKIKEESLQRSIVADFNRLPHDMKNLFVRTHRSTLQEPEFWALAIGFDTNFVGEGRSIIFED
;
A
#
# COMPACT_ATOMS: atom_id res chain seq x y z
N MET A 1 51.97 2.97 35.05
CA MET A 1 51.09 1.79 34.95
C MET A 1 49.64 2.30 34.97
N PRO A 2 48.96 2.45 33.82
CA PRO A 2 47.53 2.73 33.81
C PRO A 2 46.75 1.42 34.03
N GLY A 3 45.74 1.46 34.91
CA GLY A 3 44.88 0.33 35.28
C GLY A 3 43.79 0.03 34.25
N PRO A 4 43.04 -1.08 34.44
CA PRO A 4 42.23 -1.70 33.40
C PRO A 4 41.00 -0.87 33.04
N GLU A 5 40.83 -0.61 31.74
CA GLU A 5 39.61 -0.04 31.17
C GLU A 5 38.47 -1.06 31.31
N THR A 6 37.53 -0.79 32.21
CA THR A 6 36.25 -1.50 32.24
C THR A 6 35.41 -1.06 31.04
N THR A 7 35.42 -1.87 29.99
CA THR A 7 34.48 -1.77 28.87
C THR A 7 33.06 -2.02 29.40
N VAL A 8 32.24 -0.97 29.47
CA VAL A 8 30.82 -1.10 29.79
C VAL A 8 30.12 -1.69 28.56
N PRO A 9 29.42 -2.84 28.66
CA PRO A 9 28.68 -3.38 27.52
C PRO A 9 27.52 -2.43 27.18
N SER A 10 27.52 -1.92 25.96
CA SER A 10 26.46 -1.09 25.42
C SER A 10 25.14 -1.88 25.40
N ARG A 11 24.22 -1.55 26.32
CA ARG A 11 22.83 -1.99 26.26
C ARG A 11 22.18 -1.30 25.06
N GLN A 12 22.18 -1.97 23.91
CA GLN A 12 21.27 -1.61 22.82
C GLN A 12 19.85 -1.79 23.36
N MET A 13 19.18 -0.67 23.66
CA MET A 13 17.74 -0.70 23.92
C MET A 13 17.03 -1.19 22.66
N PRO A 14 15.98 -2.02 22.79
CA PRO A 14 15.18 -2.42 21.64
C PRO A 14 14.59 -1.17 20.98
N PHE A 15 14.78 -1.04 19.67
CA PHE A 15 14.18 0.02 18.89
C PHE A 15 12.66 -0.15 18.91
N VAL A 16 11.96 0.83 19.48
CA VAL A 16 10.49 0.91 19.43
C VAL A 16 10.14 2.00 18.42
N PRO A 17 9.47 1.66 17.30
CA PRO A 17 9.10 2.65 16.31
C PRO A 17 8.14 3.68 16.93
N PRO A 18 8.25 4.97 16.56
CA PRO A 18 7.27 5.96 16.95
C PRO A 18 5.86 5.56 16.49
N LEU A 19 4.83 5.94 17.25
CA LEU A 19 3.43 5.65 16.92
C LEU A 19 3.05 6.11 15.50
N ALA A 20 3.64 7.21 15.02
CA ALA A 20 3.44 7.68 13.65
C ALA A 20 3.90 6.67 12.58
N VAL A 21 4.99 5.95 12.83
CA VAL A 21 5.51 4.92 11.91
C VAL A 21 4.61 3.68 11.93
N ILE A 22 4.11 3.30 13.12
CA ILE A 22 3.18 2.18 13.29
C ILE A 22 1.85 2.46 12.57
N ASN A 23 1.30 3.67 12.75
CA ASN A 23 0.07 4.06 12.07
C ASN A 23 0.25 4.08 10.55
N LEU A 24 1.38 4.61 10.07
CA LEU A 24 1.70 4.64 8.65
C LEU A 24 1.84 3.22 8.05
N ASP A 25 2.45 2.29 8.78
CA ASP A 25 2.53 0.88 8.37
C ASP A 25 1.15 0.24 8.31
N ASN A 26 0.31 0.46 9.34
CA ASN A 26 -1.07 -0.04 9.34
C ASN A 26 -1.88 0.48 8.15
N ASP A 27 -1.77 1.78 7.85
CA ASP A 27 -2.44 2.39 6.71
C ASP A 27 -1.92 1.81 5.38
N LEU A 28 -0.61 1.57 5.27
CA LEU A 28 -0.03 0.90 4.10
C LEU A 28 -0.55 -0.53 3.95
N GLN A 29 -0.63 -1.31 5.03
CA GLN A 29 -1.19 -2.67 5.00
C GLN A 29 -2.67 -2.68 4.60
N GLU A 30 -3.45 -1.71 5.09
CA GLU A 30 -4.84 -1.54 4.68
C GLU A 30 -4.93 -1.24 3.19
N LEU A 31 -4.08 -0.36 2.67
CA LEU A 31 -4.06 -0.03 1.25
C LEU A 31 -3.65 -1.23 0.39
N ILE A 32 -2.69 -2.04 0.85
CA ILE A 32 -2.29 -3.27 0.16
C ILE A 32 -3.48 -4.23 0.05
N CYS A 33 -4.18 -4.46 1.17
CA CYS A 33 -5.36 -5.30 1.18
C CYS A 33 -6.44 -4.78 0.24
N LEU A 34 -6.69 -3.47 0.25
CA LEU A 34 -7.70 -2.82 -0.57
C LEU A 34 -7.39 -2.92 -2.07
N LYS A 35 -6.15 -2.63 -2.49
CA LYS A 35 -5.72 -2.73 -3.89
C LYS A 35 -5.82 -4.16 -4.40
N ARG A 36 -5.38 -5.15 -3.61
CA ARG A 36 -5.52 -6.57 -3.96
C ARG A 36 -6.98 -7.00 -4.07
N GLY A 37 -7.83 -6.54 -3.15
CA GLY A 37 -9.28 -6.80 -3.19
C GLY A 37 -9.94 -6.20 -4.43
N LEU A 38 -9.61 -4.95 -4.77
CA LEU A 38 -10.09 -4.28 -5.97
C LEU A 38 -9.62 -4.98 -7.25
N ARG A 39 -8.35 -5.39 -7.31
CA ARG A 39 -7.82 -6.15 -8.44
C ARG A 39 -8.54 -7.49 -8.60
N PHE A 40 -8.70 -8.25 -7.53
CA PHE A 40 -9.42 -9.52 -7.55
C PHE A 40 -10.88 -9.32 -7.98
N TYR A 41 -11.53 -8.26 -7.50
CA TYR A 41 -12.87 -7.88 -7.93
C TYR A 41 -12.93 -7.57 -9.42
N ASP A 42 -11.97 -6.81 -9.94
CA ASP A 42 -11.91 -6.46 -11.37
C ASP A 42 -11.66 -7.71 -12.25
N GLU A 43 -10.83 -8.65 -11.78
CA GLU A 43 -10.52 -9.92 -12.47
C GLU A 43 -11.70 -10.92 -12.46
N THR A 44 -12.54 -10.91 -11.41
CA THR A 44 -13.61 -11.92 -11.22
C THR A 44 -15.00 -11.41 -11.56
N VAL A 45 -15.34 -10.21 -11.08
CA VAL A 45 -16.67 -9.61 -11.19
C VAL A 45 -16.68 -8.47 -12.20
N GLY A 46 -15.60 -7.70 -12.30
CA GLY A 46 -15.25 -6.73 -13.33
C GLY A 46 -16.36 -5.78 -13.83
N VAL A 47 -16.10 -4.47 -13.85
CA VAL A 47 -16.99 -3.51 -14.55
C VAL A 47 -17.21 -3.88 -16.03
N ALA A 48 -16.23 -4.54 -16.67
CA ALA A 48 -16.38 -5.12 -18.01
C ALA A 48 -17.43 -6.26 -18.07
N ASN A 49 -17.51 -7.11 -17.04
CA ASN A 49 -18.52 -8.17 -16.92
C ASN A 49 -19.89 -7.62 -16.52
N LEU A 50 -19.96 -6.44 -15.88
CA LEU A 50 -21.20 -5.71 -15.61
C LEU A 50 -21.79 -5.00 -16.84
N THR A 51 -20.99 -4.85 -17.91
CA THR A 51 -21.32 -4.11 -19.15
C THR A 51 -21.40 -4.99 -20.40
N MET A 52 -20.79 -6.18 -20.40
CA MET A 52 -20.99 -7.20 -21.43
C MET A 52 -22.39 -7.81 -21.32
N GLU A 53 -22.98 -8.20 -22.46
CA GLU A 53 -24.21 -9.00 -22.49
C GLU A 53 -24.11 -10.14 -21.49
N MET A 54 -25.02 -10.15 -20.51
CA MET A 54 -25.10 -11.19 -19.50
C MET A 54 -25.28 -12.53 -20.21
N THR A 55 -24.19 -13.27 -20.34
CA THR A 55 -24.20 -14.62 -20.90
C THR A 55 -24.25 -15.60 -19.74
N PRO A 56 -25.06 -16.68 -19.82
CA PRO A 56 -25.23 -17.65 -18.74
C PRO A 56 -23.95 -18.42 -18.36
N THR A 57 -22.85 -18.20 -19.08
CA THR A 57 -21.51 -18.71 -18.79
C THR A 57 -20.70 -17.86 -17.80
N ASN A 58 -21.18 -16.66 -17.41
CA ASN A 58 -20.50 -15.85 -16.40
C ASN A 58 -20.83 -16.40 -14.99
N PRO A 59 -19.84 -16.75 -14.14
CA PRO A 59 -20.08 -17.26 -12.79
C PRO A 59 -20.81 -16.27 -11.87
N ALA A 60 -20.84 -14.98 -12.21
CA ALA A 60 -21.59 -13.94 -11.51
C ALA A 60 -22.97 -13.63 -12.12
N PHE A 61 -23.38 -14.36 -13.18
CA PHE A 61 -24.62 -14.12 -13.94
C PHE A 61 -25.85 -14.05 -13.03
N ASP A 62 -26.06 -15.03 -12.15
CA ASP A 62 -27.25 -15.09 -11.27
C ASP A 62 -27.31 -13.94 -10.26
N ILE A 63 -26.16 -13.47 -9.78
CA ILE A 63 -26.04 -12.40 -8.78
C ILE A 63 -26.25 -11.03 -9.43
N LEU A 64 -25.66 -10.83 -10.61
CA LEU A 64 -25.68 -9.55 -11.33
C LEU A 64 -26.96 -9.33 -12.15
N SER A 65 -27.73 -10.39 -12.42
CA SER A 65 -29.06 -10.34 -13.05
C SER A 65 -30.10 -9.59 -12.19
N ASN A 66 -29.89 -9.51 -10.87
CA ASN A 66 -30.73 -8.70 -9.99
C ASN A 66 -30.23 -7.24 -9.98
N PRO A 67 -31.03 -6.27 -10.44
CA PRO A 67 -30.60 -4.87 -10.55
C PRO A 67 -30.26 -4.23 -9.20
N VAL A 68 -30.91 -4.66 -8.11
CA VAL A 68 -30.62 -4.16 -6.75
C VAL A 68 -29.24 -4.61 -6.30
N ILE A 69 -28.94 -5.89 -6.50
CA ILE A 69 -27.64 -6.47 -6.14
C ILE A 69 -26.54 -5.88 -7.02
N ARG A 70 -26.79 -5.71 -8.33
CA ARG A 70 -25.87 -5.06 -9.26
C ARG A 70 -25.52 -3.64 -8.82
N ASN A 71 -26.52 -2.83 -8.46
CA ASN A 71 -26.30 -1.46 -8.01
C ASN A 71 -25.51 -1.41 -6.69
N LEU A 72 -25.82 -2.29 -5.73
CA LEU A 72 -25.05 -2.40 -4.49
C LEU A 72 -23.58 -2.73 -4.74
N HIS A 73 -23.30 -3.64 -5.68
CA HIS A 73 -21.93 -3.98 -6.08
C HIS A 73 -21.20 -2.78 -6.70
N ILE A 74 -21.85 -2.05 -7.61
CA ILE A 74 -21.30 -0.84 -8.23
C ILE A 74 -20.99 0.21 -7.16
N GLU A 75 -21.94 0.50 -6.28
CA GLU A 75 -21.77 1.46 -5.18
C GLU A 75 -20.61 1.06 -4.25
N THR A 76 -20.55 -0.21 -3.86
CA THR A 76 -19.48 -0.72 -3.00
C THR A 76 -18.10 -0.59 -3.65
N TRP A 77 -18.00 -0.90 -4.95
CA TRP A 77 -16.76 -0.72 -5.70
C TRP A 77 -16.34 0.75 -5.80
N ILE A 78 -17.28 1.66 -6.06
CA ILE A 78 -17.02 3.11 -6.07
C ILE A 78 -16.51 3.58 -4.70
N GLN A 79 -17.16 3.15 -3.61
CA GLN A 79 -16.72 3.50 -2.25
C GLN A 79 -15.32 2.96 -1.95
N ALA A 80 -15.00 1.74 -2.37
CA ALA A 80 -13.67 1.16 -2.22
C ALA A 80 -12.61 1.96 -3.00
N LYS A 81 -12.93 2.43 -4.21
CA LYS A 81 -12.03 3.29 -5.00
C LYS A 81 -11.80 4.67 -4.36
N ILE A 82 -12.85 5.31 -3.86
CA ILE A 82 -12.73 6.56 -3.11
C ILE A 82 -11.84 6.37 -1.87
N LYS A 83 -12.02 5.25 -1.16
CA LYS A 83 -11.21 4.91 0.02
C LYS A 83 -9.74 4.67 -0.36
N GLU A 84 -9.47 3.98 -1.46
CA GLU A 84 -8.12 3.74 -2.00
C GLU A 84 -7.39 5.08 -2.19
N GLU A 85 -8.01 6.03 -2.90
CA GLU A 85 -7.43 7.34 -3.18
C GLU A 85 -7.24 8.18 -1.91
N SER A 86 -8.19 8.10 -0.97
CA SER A 86 -8.12 8.81 0.30
C SER A 86 -6.95 8.30 1.15
N LEU A 87 -6.83 6.97 1.26
CA LEU A 87 -5.79 6.33 2.05
C LEU A 87 -4.40 6.59 1.45
N GLN A 88 -4.28 6.49 0.13
CA GLN A 88 -3.05 6.83 -0.58
C GLN A 88 -2.58 8.27 -0.29
N ARG A 89 -3.49 9.24 -0.31
CA ARG A 89 -3.17 10.64 0.02
C ARG A 89 -2.76 10.81 1.49
N SER A 90 -3.45 10.12 2.41
CA SER A 90 -3.14 10.17 3.84
C SER A 90 -1.74 9.62 4.12
N ILE A 91 -1.43 8.44 3.56
CA ILE A 91 -0.12 7.79 3.70
C ILE A 91 1.01 8.71 3.23
N VAL A 92 0.86 9.34 2.05
CA VAL A 92 1.87 10.30 1.55
C VAL A 92 2.02 11.50 2.48
N ALA A 93 0.92 12.05 3.00
CA ALA A 93 0.96 13.17 3.93
C ALA A 93 1.65 12.80 5.25
N ASP A 94 1.34 11.65 5.82
CA ASP A 94 1.90 11.19 7.08
C ASP A 94 3.36 10.76 6.95
N PHE A 95 3.71 10.09 5.84
CA PHE A 95 5.11 9.84 5.49
C PHE A 95 5.90 11.14 5.43
N ASN A 96 5.37 12.19 4.80
CA ASN A 96 6.06 13.46 4.65
C ASN A 96 6.34 14.18 5.96
N ARG A 97 5.57 13.89 7.02
CA ARG A 97 5.77 14.40 8.39
C ARG A 97 6.86 13.65 9.17
N LEU A 98 7.30 12.49 8.69
CA LEU A 98 8.33 11.71 9.38
C LEU A 98 9.73 12.37 9.27
N PRO A 99 10.59 12.20 10.28
CA PRO A 99 12.01 12.50 10.18
C PRO A 99 12.67 11.70 9.05
N HIS A 100 13.75 12.24 8.48
CA HIS A 100 14.44 11.64 7.33
C HIS A 100 14.87 10.18 7.57
N ASP A 101 15.47 9.88 8.73
CA ASP A 101 15.92 8.53 9.07
C ASP A 101 14.76 7.51 9.10
N MET A 102 13.59 7.95 9.56
CA MET A 102 12.38 7.12 9.63
C MET A 102 11.76 6.93 8.25
N LYS A 103 11.81 7.95 7.39
CA LYS A 103 11.43 7.83 5.98
C LYS A 103 12.27 6.77 5.29
N ASN A 104 13.59 6.85 5.42
CA ASN A 104 14.52 5.89 4.80
C ASN A 104 14.28 4.47 5.32
N LEU A 105 14.11 4.32 6.65
CA LEU A 105 13.79 3.02 7.25
C LEU A 105 12.47 2.45 6.72
N PHE A 106 11.43 3.28 6.63
CA PHE A 106 10.11 2.88 6.13
C PHE A 106 10.19 2.43 4.67
N VAL A 107 10.76 3.23 3.77
CA VAL A 107 10.90 2.87 2.35
C VAL A 107 11.74 1.60 2.19
N ARG A 108 12.84 1.46 2.95
CA ARG A 108 13.67 0.25 2.88
C ARG A 108 12.91 -1.00 3.33
N THR A 109 12.07 -0.88 4.37
CA THR A 109 11.28 -1.98 4.92
C THR A 109 10.18 -2.43 3.94
N HIS A 110 9.57 -1.49 3.22
CA HIS A 110 8.46 -1.76 2.29
C HIS A 110 8.87 -1.75 0.81
N ARG A 111 10.17 -1.87 0.53
CA ARG A 111 10.74 -1.75 -0.82
C ARG A 111 10.07 -2.68 -1.84
N SER A 112 9.81 -3.93 -1.47
CA SER A 112 9.19 -4.90 -2.37
C SER A 112 7.79 -4.47 -2.81
N THR A 113 6.98 -3.98 -1.87
CA THR A 113 5.63 -3.49 -2.15
C THR A 113 5.68 -2.23 -3.01
N LEU A 114 6.57 -1.28 -2.69
CA LEU A 114 6.68 -0.02 -3.43
C LEU A 114 7.20 -0.20 -4.88
N GLN A 115 7.81 -1.35 -5.19
CA GLN A 115 8.22 -1.72 -6.56
C GLN A 115 7.08 -2.22 -7.43
N GLU A 116 5.99 -2.68 -6.83
CA GLU A 116 4.84 -3.20 -7.58
C GLU A 116 4.17 -2.05 -8.37
N PRO A 117 3.77 -2.27 -9.64
CA PRO A 117 3.16 -1.24 -10.50
C PRO A 117 1.98 -0.50 -9.86
N GLU A 118 1.18 -1.22 -9.08
CA GLU A 118 0.00 -0.71 -8.41
C GLU A 118 0.30 0.27 -7.26
N PHE A 119 1.55 0.40 -6.81
CA PHE A 119 1.99 1.33 -5.77
C PHE A 119 2.92 2.44 -6.27
N TRP A 120 3.13 2.57 -7.59
CA TRP A 120 4.03 3.60 -8.14
C TRP A 120 3.64 5.02 -7.73
N ALA A 121 2.36 5.32 -7.67
CA ALA A 121 1.89 6.63 -7.25
C ALA A 121 2.24 6.95 -5.78
N LEU A 122 2.37 5.94 -4.91
CA LEU A 122 2.94 6.10 -3.57
C LEU A 122 4.44 6.30 -3.59
N ALA A 123 5.15 5.49 -4.36
CA ALA A 123 6.60 5.59 -4.44
C ALA A 123 7.06 6.96 -4.96
N ILE A 124 6.34 7.51 -5.95
CA ILE A 124 6.51 8.90 -6.42
C ILE A 124 6.16 9.89 -5.30
N GLY A 125 5.05 9.71 -4.60
CA GLY A 125 4.63 10.59 -3.51
C GLY A 125 5.58 10.62 -2.31
N PHE A 126 6.37 9.57 -2.11
CA PHE A 126 7.42 9.51 -1.10
C PHE A 126 8.72 10.20 -1.51
N ASP A 127 8.76 10.81 -2.70
CA ASP A 127 9.94 11.46 -3.26
C ASP A 127 11.17 10.53 -3.25
N THR A 128 10.90 9.21 -3.34
CA THR A 128 11.94 8.25 -3.67
C THR A 128 12.32 8.55 -5.11
N ASN A 129 13.62 8.56 -5.44
CA ASN A 129 14.11 8.71 -6.81
C ASN A 129 13.61 7.53 -7.67
N PHE A 130 12.33 7.59 -8.04
CA PHE A 130 11.56 6.52 -8.65
C PHE A 130 11.60 6.73 -10.15
N VAL A 131 12.52 6.03 -10.81
CA VAL A 131 12.67 6.08 -12.27
C VAL A 131 11.95 4.85 -12.85
N GLY A 132 10.65 5.02 -13.15
CA GLY A 132 9.81 3.98 -13.72
C GLY A 132 9.96 3.86 -15.24
N GLU A 133 10.88 2.99 -15.67
CA GLU A 133 10.78 2.06 -16.82
C GLU A 133 12.16 1.40 -16.99
N GLY A 134 12.30 0.16 -16.52
CA GLY A 134 13.39 -0.72 -16.93
C GLY A 134 14.71 -0.71 -16.14
N ARG A 135 14.94 0.10 -15.09
CA ARG A 135 16.17 -0.02 -14.27
C ARG A 135 15.92 0.28 -12.79
N SER A 136 16.65 -0.48 -11.96
CA SER A 136 16.54 -0.64 -10.50
C SER A 136 16.35 0.64 -9.68
N ILE A 137 15.59 0.54 -8.60
CA ILE A 137 15.52 1.58 -7.56
C ILE A 137 16.89 1.73 -6.90
N ILE A 138 17.48 2.93 -6.98
CA ILE A 138 18.71 3.28 -6.26
C ILE A 138 18.31 3.75 -4.87
N PHE A 139 18.73 3.01 -3.86
CA PHE A 139 18.80 3.48 -2.48
C PHE A 139 20.26 3.85 -2.27
N GLU A 140 20.56 5.11 -1.97
CA GLU A 140 21.89 5.46 -1.47
C GLU A 140 21.99 4.95 -0.02
N ASP A 141 23.03 4.16 0.26
CA ASP A 141 23.36 3.59 1.58
C ASP A 141 23.90 4.64 2.56
#